data_AF-A0A395GHM1-F1
#
_entry.id   AF-A0A395GHM1-F1
#
_cell.length_a   1.000
_cell.length_b   1.000
_cell.length_c   1.000
_cell.angle_alpha   90.00
_cell.angle_beta   90.00
_cell.angle_gamma   90.00
#
_symmetry.space_group_name_H-M   'P 1'
#
loop_
_entity.id
_entity.type
_entity.pdbx_description
1 polymer ?
#
loop_
_entity_poly.entity_id
_entity_poly.type
_entity_poly.pdbx_seq_one_letter_code
_entity_poly.pdbx_strand_id
1 'polypeptide(L)'
;MALTAPATGREHWLDGLRGIAAAIVAWFHFTVCEMGPPYRSFWSTPAEDNRRWFQLPPFRLLFAGQAMVLIFFVISGYAVSISIVRLREEAPTHFYRKLTYSVLRRGFRLYIPVLVLCLLSHAALYTGLMDWTPGNPKEGCPGAEP
;
A
#
# COMPACT_ATOMS: atom_id res chain seq x y z
N MET A 1 14.98 37.27 23.90
CA MET A 1 14.38 37.39 22.56
C MET A 1 14.63 36.07 21.83
N ALA A 2 13.71 35.11 21.99
CA ALA A 2 13.85 33.78 21.40
C ALA A 2 13.41 33.83 19.94
N LEU A 3 14.34 33.62 19.02
CA LEU A 3 14.04 33.48 17.59
C LEU A 3 13.22 32.20 17.41
N THR A 4 11.92 32.36 17.16
CA THR A 4 11.07 31.27 16.69
C THR A 4 11.52 30.92 15.28
N ALA A 5 12.32 29.86 15.14
CA ALA A 5 12.62 29.28 13.85
C ALA A 5 11.29 28.96 13.14
N PRO A 6 11.11 29.32 11.85
CA PRO A 6 9.91 28.93 11.13
C PRO A 6 9.83 27.41 11.17
N ALA A 7 8.77 26.86 11.77
CA ALA A 7 8.49 25.43 11.67
C ALA A 7 8.42 25.12 10.17
N THR A 8 9.42 24.40 9.64
CA THR A 8 9.44 24.04 8.22
C THR A 8 8.19 23.22 7.96
N GLY A 9 7.21 23.86 7.33
CA GLY A 9 5.83 23.40 7.29
C GLY A 9 5.76 22.00 6.73
N ARG A 10 4.97 21.15 7.39
CA ARG A 10 4.57 19.88 6.79
C ARG A 10 3.97 20.19 5.42
N GLU A 11 4.50 19.56 4.38
CA GLU A 11 4.05 19.77 3.01
C GLU A 11 2.64 19.16 2.86
N HIS A 12 1.62 19.94 3.19
CA HIS A 12 0.22 19.48 3.25
C HIS A 12 -0.27 18.87 1.94
N TRP A 13 0.28 19.32 0.82
CA TRP A 13 -0.02 18.77 -0.50
C TRP A 13 0.55 17.35 -0.70
N LEU A 14 1.73 17.03 -0.17
CA LEU A 14 2.29 15.67 -0.20
C LEU A 14 1.48 14.72 0.68
N ASP A 15 1.04 15.20 1.84
CA ASP A 15 0.17 14.43 2.72
C ASP A 15 -1.19 14.16 2.08
N GLY A 16 -1.75 15.14 1.35
CA GLY A 16 -2.98 14.98 0.57
C GLY A 16 -2.83 13.96 -0.56
N LEU A 17 -1.74 14.04 -1.34
CA LEU A 17 -1.47 13.10 -2.42
C LEU A 17 -1.24 11.68 -1.89
N ARG A 18 -0.54 11.54 -0.77
CA ARG A 18 -0.40 10.26 -0.06
C ARG A 18 -1.77 9.72 0.39
N GLY A 19 -2.65 10.59 0.88
CA GLY A 19 -4.01 10.24 1.28
C GLY A 19 -4.84 9.70 0.12
N ILE A 20 -4.81 10.38 -1.03
CA ILE A 20 -5.49 9.96 -2.25
C ILE A 20 -4.96 8.59 -2.71
N ALA A 21 -3.64 8.41 -2.75
CA ALA A 21 -3.03 7.12 -3.10
C ALA A 21 -3.48 6.01 -2.14
N ALA A 22 -3.48 6.28 -0.82
CA ALA A 22 -3.92 5.32 0.19
C ALA A 22 -5.41 4.94 0.05
N ALA A 23 -6.27 5.90 -0.26
CA ALA A 23 -7.70 5.65 -0.49
C ALA A 23 -7.91 4.74 -1.70
N ILE A 24 -7.19 4.97 -2.81
CA ILE A 24 -7.24 4.11 -4.00
C ILE A 24 -6.71 2.70 -3.69
N VAL A 25 -5.63 2.59 -2.91
CA VAL A 25 -5.09 1.28 -2.50
C VAL A 25 -6.08 0.52 -1.62
N ALA A 26 -6.77 1.20 -0.71
CA ALA A 26 -7.81 0.58 0.11
C ALA A 26 -8.95 0.09 -0.79
N TRP A 27 -9.45 0.94 -1.68
CA TRP A 27 -10.49 0.58 -2.65
C TRP A 27 -10.10 -0.64 -3.49
N PHE A 28 -8.86 -0.68 -3.97
CA PHE A 28 -8.32 -1.82 -4.71
C PHE A 28 -8.41 -3.11 -3.90
N HIS A 29 -7.91 -3.15 -2.65
CA HIS A 29 -7.96 -4.36 -1.84
C HIS A 29 -9.40 -4.79 -1.50
N PHE A 30 -10.32 -3.84 -1.32
CA PHE A 30 -11.73 -4.17 -1.05
C PHE A 30 -12.46 -4.78 -2.24
N THR A 31 -12.01 -4.50 -3.47
CA THR A 31 -12.82 -4.82 -4.66
C THR A 31 -12.09 -5.71 -5.66
N VAL A 32 -10.79 -5.96 -5.51
CA VAL A 32 -10.01 -6.80 -6.44
C VAL A 32 -10.50 -8.25 -6.51
N CYS A 33 -11.00 -8.80 -5.40
CA CYS A 33 -11.56 -10.16 -5.37
C CYS A 33 -12.98 -10.25 -5.96
N GLU A 34 -13.74 -9.16 -5.92
CA GLU A 34 -15.15 -9.13 -6.34
C GLU A 34 -15.34 -8.60 -7.78
N MET A 35 -14.49 -7.68 -8.22
CA MET A 35 -14.64 -6.97 -9.49
C MET A 35 -13.52 -7.30 -10.47
N GLY A 36 -13.62 -8.38 -11.23
CA GLY A 36 -12.62 -8.75 -12.24
C GLY A 36 -12.37 -7.71 -13.36
N PRO A 37 -13.42 -7.22 -14.07
CA PRO A 37 -13.25 -6.36 -15.25
C PRO A 37 -12.40 -5.09 -15.06
N PRO A 38 -12.57 -4.26 -14.00
CA PRO A 38 -11.78 -3.03 -13.82
C PRO A 38 -10.29 -3.26 -13.56
N TYR A 39 -9.90 -4.44 -13.08
CA TYR A 39 -8.50 -4.76 -12.78
C TYR A 39 -7.78 -5.49 -13.92
N ARG A 40 -8.50 -5.88 -14.98
CA ARG A 40 -7.92 -6.45 -16.19
C ARG A 40 -7.51 -5.35 -17.17
N SER A 41 -6.45 -5.63 -17.93
CA SER A 41 -6.00 -4.76 -19.02
C SER A 41 -7.02 -4.77 -20.16
N PHE A 42 -7.15 -3.65 -20.87
CA PHE A 42 -7.98 -3.55 -22.09
C PHE A 42 -7.59 -4.58 -23.18
N TRP A 43 -6.36 -5.07 -23.13
CA TRP A 43 -5.84 -6.06 -24.08
C TRP A 43 -5.80 -7.49 -23.50
N SER A 44 -6.46 -7.73 -22.37
CA SER A 44 -6.55 -9.06 -21.75
C SER A 44 -7.56 -9.95 -22.50
N THR A 45 -7.33 -11.27 -22.47
CA THR A 45 -8.24 -12.29 -23.00
C THR A 45 -9.15 -12.84 -21.89
N PRO A 46 -10.41 -13.20 -22.18
CA PRO A 46 -11.14 -13.06 -23.46
C PRO A 46 -11.53 -11.59 -23.75
N ALA A 47 -11.62 -11.23 -25.03
CA ALA A 47 -11.78 -9.83 -25.45
C ALA A 47 -13.17 -9.24 -25.14
N GLU A 48 -14.21 -10.08 -25.11
CA GLU A 48 -15.58 -9.71 -24.71
C GLU A 48 -15.63 -9.10 -23.30
N ASP A 49 -14.72 -9.55 -22.44
CA ASP A 49 -14.60 -9.12 -21.06
C ASP A 49 -13.64 -7.96 -20.81
N ASN A 50 -12.96 -7.47 -21.84
CA ASN A 50 -11.85 -6.54 -21.62
C ASN A 50 -11.85 -5.38 -22.62
N ARG A 51 -12.99 -5.08 -23.23
CA ARG A 51 -13.14 -3.95 -24.16
C ARG A 51 -13.95 -2.80 -23.56
N ARG A 52 -13.73 -2.47 -22.29
CA ARG A 52 -14.50 -1.43 -21.59
C ARG A 52 -13.75 -0.10 -21.53
N TRP A 53 -14.45 1.02 -21.72
CA TRP A 53 -13.83 2.34 -21.75
C TRP A 53 -13.15 2.74 -20.43
N PHE A 54 -13.64 2.25 -19.28
CA PHE A 54 -13.03 2.52 -17.98
C PHE A 54 -11.64 1.86 -17.80
N GLN A 55 -11.27 0.90 -18.64
CA GLN A 55 -9.94 0.27 -18.62
C GLN A 55 -8.88 1.14 -19.32
N LEU A 56 -9.28 2.24 -19.98
CA LEU A 56 -8.38 3.18 -20.64
C LEU A 56 -8.03 4.37 -19.71
N PRO A 57 -6.88 5.04 -19.94
CA PRO A 57 -6.57 6.30 -19.27
C PRO A 57 -7.62 7.38 -19.61
N PRO A 58 -7.99 8.29 -18.68
CA PRO A 58 -7.43 8.45 -17.34
C PRO A 58 -8.08 7.56 -16.26
N PHE A 59 -9.26 6.99 -16.50
CA PHE A 59 -10.03 6.25 -15.48
C PHE A 59 -9.32 5.03 -14.93
N ARG A 60 -8.47 4.38 -15.74
CA ARG A 60 -7.59 3.30 -15.31
C ARG A 60 -6.76 3.64 -14.06
N LEU A 61 -6.39 4.91 -13.86
CA LEU A 61 -5.61 5.34 -12.68
C LEU A 61 -6.35 5.05 -11.37
N LEU A 62 -7.68 5.13 -11.36
CA LEU A 62 -8.49 4.86 -10.16
C LEU A 62 -8.52 3.37 -9.78
N PHE A 63 -8.26 2.48 -10.74
CA PHE A 63 -8.23 1.03 -10.52
C PHE A 63 -6.81 0.46 -10.51
N ALA A 64 -5.79 1.28 -10.82
CA ALA A 64 -4.39 0.88 -10.83
C ALA A 64 -3.79 0.81 -9.41
N GLY A 65 -4.37 -0.02 -8.53
CA GLY A 65 -3.95 -0.14 -7.13
C GLY A 65 -2.47 -0.45 -6.96
N GLN A 66 -1.92 -1.35 -7.77
CA GLN A 66 -0.49 -1.71 -7.76
C GLN A 66 0.42 -0.49 -8.00
N ALA A 67 0.06 0.37 -8.95
CA ALA A 67 0.82 1.59 -9.22
C ALA A 67 0.66 2.62 -8.09
N MET A 68 -0.53 2.71 -7.48
CA MET A 68 -0.79 3.62 -6.37
C MET A 68 -0.03 3.25 -5.09
N VAL A 69 0.22 1.96 -4.83
CA VAL A 69 1.10 1.51 -3.74
C VAL A 69 2.52 2.06 -3.92
N LEU A 70 3.06 1.99 -5.14
CA LEU A 70 4.39 2.54 -5.44
C LEU A 70 4.43 4.04 -5.20
N ILE A 71 3.44 4.79 -5.71
CA ILE A 71 3.31 6.24 -5.52
C ILE A 71 3.24 6.59 -4.02
N PHE A 72 2.40 5.87 -3.26
CA PHE A 72 2.28 6.04 -1.81
C PHE A 72 3.63 5.88 -1.10
N PHE A 73 4.42 4.86 -1.45
CA PHE A 73 5.73 4.62 -0.84
C PHE A 73 6.78 5.66 -1.27
N VAL A 74 6.79 6.07 -2.54
CA VAL A 74 7.72 7.09 -3.04
C VAL A 74 7.47 8.43 -2.38
N ILE A 75 6.21 8.89 -2.33
CA ILE A 75 5.83 10.15 -1.67
C ILE A 75 6.17 10.10 -0.17
N SER A 76 5.84 8.99 0.49
CA SER A 76 6.15 8.81 1.92
C SER A 76 7.65 8.83 2.18
N GLY A 77 8.44 8.18 1.31
CA GLY A 77 9.89 8.20 1.37
C GLY A 77 10.46 9.60 1.18
N TYR A 78 9.98 10.32 0.17
CA TYR A 78 10.38 11.69 -0.12
C TYR A 78 10.10 12.64 1.07
N ALA A 79 8.87 12.60 1.62
CA ALA A 79 8.48 13.44 2.75
C ALA A 79 9.32 13.16 4.02
N VAL A 80 9.69 11.90 4.25
CA VAL A 80 10.57 11.54 5.37
C VAL A 80 12.00 12.02 5.10
N SER A 81 12.54 11.77 3.91
CA SER A 81 13.91 12.17 3.54
C SER A 81 14.12 13.67 3.65
N ILE A 82 13.21 14.49 3.13
CA ILE A 82 13.32 15.95 3.23
C ILE A 82 13.26 16.44 4.69
N SER A 83 12.45 15.80 5.53
CA SER A 83 12.34 16.12 6.96
C SER A 83 13.60 15.77 7.77
N ILE A 84 14.42 14.84 7.26
CA ILE A 84 15.68 14.41 7.87
C ILE A 84 16.83 15.30 7.39
N VAL A 85 16.84 15.65 6.10
CA VAL A 85 17.81 16.60 5.53
C VAL A 85 17.69 17.97 6.20
N ARG A 86 16.47 18.52 6.32
CA ARG A 86 16.22 19.77 7.04
C ARG A 86 16.70 19.71 8.51
N LEU A 87 16.46 18.58 9.19
CA LEU A 87 16.94 18.40 10.58
C LEU A 87 18.47 18.40 10.68
N ARG A 88 19.17 17.85 9.68
CA ARG A 88 20.64 17.83 9.67
C ARG A 88 21.21 19.25 9.72
N GLU A 89 20.57 20.20 9.04
CA GLU A 89 21.00 21.60 8.98
C GLU A 89 20.64 22.35 10.27
N GLU A 90 19.48 22.07 10.87
CA GLU A 90 18.99 22.76 12.06
C GLU A 90 19.58 22.23 13.39
N ALA A 91 19.78 20.90 13.52
CA ALA A 91 20.15 20.26 14.77
C ALA A 91 20.92 18.93 14.57
N PRO A 92 22.22 18.97 14.22
CA PRO A 92 23.01 17.78 13.86
C PRO A 92 23.14 16.75 14.99
N THR A 93 23.07 17.17 16.25
CA THR A 93 23.13 16.28 17.43
C THR A 93 21.90 15.36 17.56
N HIS A 94 20.75 15.76 17.00
CA HIS A 94 19.50 14.98 17.04
C HIS A 94 19.26 14.16 15.77
N PHE A 95 20.08 14.35 14.74
CA PHE A 95 19.97 13.68 13.45
C PHE A 95 19.99 12.15 13.57
N TYR A 96 21.04 11.59 14.18
CA TYR A 96 21.20 10.14 14.32
C TYR A 96 20.06 9.52 15.10
N ARG A 97 19.63 10.18 16.18
CA ARG A 97 18.48 9.74 16.99
C ARG A 97 17.21 9.69 16.13
N LYS A 98 16.84 10.78 15.46
CA LYS A 98 15.61 10.82 14.63
C LYS A 98 15.66 9.79 13.50
N LEU A 99 16.82 9.60 12.86
CA LEU A 99 17.02 8.62 11.80
C LEU A 99 16.78 7.19 12.30
N THR A 100 17.46 6.78 13.38
CA THR A 100 17.33 5.43 13.96
C THR A 100 15.89 5.15 14.38
N TYR A 101 15.23 6.09 15.06
CA TYR A 101 13.83 5.93 15.44
C TYR A 101 12.89 5.83 14.23
N SER A 102 13.12 6.62 13.19
CA SER A 102 12.31 6.61 11.96
C SER A 102 12.40 5.27 11.22
N VAL A 103 13.60 4.70 11.11
CA VAL A 103 13.83 3.43 10.42
C VAL A 103 13.32 2.25 11.24
N LEU A 104 13.68 2.18 12.53
CA LEU A 104 13.30 1.06 13.38
C LEU A 104 11.78 0.97 13.57
N ARG A 105 11.11 2.10 13.85
CA ARG A 105 9.65 2.12 14.05
C ARG A 105 8.91 1.71 12.78
N ARG A 106 9.44 2.02 11.59
CA ARG A 106 8.87 1.61 10.30
C ARG A 106 8.95 0.09 10.14
N GLY A 107 10.10 -0.52 10.44
CA GLY A 107 10.27 -1.97 10.41
C GLY A 107 9.27 -2.66 11.35
N PHE A 108 9.30 -2.33 12.64
CA PHE A 108 8.40 -2.96 13.61
C PHE A 108 6.92 -2.81 13.26
N ARG A 109 6.49 -1.63 12.82
CA ARG A 109 5.10 -1.40 12.42
C ARG A 109 4.67 -2.20 11.18
N LEU A 110 5.60 -2.56 10.28
CA LEU A 110 5.30 -3.37 9.11
C LEU A 110 5.33 -4.87 9.43
N TYR A 111 6.32 -5.35 10.18
CA TYR A 111 6.50 -6.78 10.45
C TYR A 111 5.59 -7.31 11.55
N ILE A 112 5.34 -6.56 12.63
CA ILE A 112 4.53 -7.05 13.75
C ILE A 112 3.09 -7.38 13.32
N PRO A 113 2.36 -6.50 12.60
CA PRO A 113 0.99 -6.83 12.19
C PRO A 113 0.93 -8.04 11.25
N VAL A 114 1.88 -8.18 10.33
CA VAL A 114 1.95 -9.33 9.42
C VAL A 114 2.22 -10.61 10.19
N LEU A 115 3.18 -10.60 11.11
CA LEU A 115 3.51 -11.76 11.95
C LEU A 115 2.30 -12.19 12.79
N VAL A 116 1.60 -11.24 13.41
CA VAL A 116 0.38 -11.53 14.18
C VAL A 116 -0.70 -12.15 13.29
N LEU A 117 -0.96 -11.60 12.11
CA LEU A 117 -1.94 -12.16 11.17
C LEU A 117 -1.54 -13.58 10.73
N CYS A 118 -0.27 -13.81 10.39
CA CYS A 118 0.20 -15.14 10.02
C CYS A 118 0.03 -16.17 11.14
N LEU A 119 0.34 -15.81 12.39
CA LEU A 119 0.16 -16.69 13.55
C LEU A 119 -1.32 -16.97 13.82
N LEU A 120 -2.17 -15.96 13.71
CA LEU A 120 -3.62 -16.11 13.88
C LEU A 120 -4.22 -17.00 12.79
N SER A 121 -3.86 -16.78 11.52
CA SER A 121 -4.29 -17.64 10.42
C SER A 121 -3.82 -19.08 10.60
N HIS A 122 -2.57 -19.29 11.03
CA HIS A 122 -2.05 -20.63 11.32
C HIS A 122 -2.81 -21.31 12.47
N ALA A 123 -3.07 -20.59 13.56
CA ALA A 123 -3.86 -21.11 14.68
C ALA A 123 -5.31 -21.43 14.28
N ALA A 124 -5.93 -20.59 13.45
CA ALA A 124 -7.29 -20.80 12.94
C ALA A 124 -7.38 -22.04 12.04
N LEU A 125 -6.37 -22.30 11.21
CA LEU A 125 -6.27 -23.53 10.41
C LEU A 125 -6.07 -24.76 11.31
N TYR A 126 -5.17 -24.68 12.29
CA TYR A 126 -4.87 -25.81 13.19
C TYR A 126 -6.07 -26.21 14.07
N THR A 127 -6.89 -25.23 14.47
CA THR A 127 -8.10 -25.46 15.28
C THR A 127 -9.32 -25.87 14.47
N GLY A 128 -9.22 -25.92 13.14
CA GLY A 128 -10.36 -26.20 12.25
C GLY A 128 -11.41 -25.08 12.20
N LEU A 129 -11.05 -23.86 12.61
CA LEU A 129 -11.94 -22.69 12.50
C LEU A 129 -12.03 -22.19 11.06
N MET A 130 -10.98 -22.42 10.28
CA MET A 130 -10.93 -22.15 8.84
C MET A 130 -10.55 -23.43 8.10
N ASP A 131 -11.44 -23.91 7.23
CA ASP A 131 -11.18 -25.01 6.32
C ASP A 131 -10.74 -24.46 4.95
N TRP A 132 -9.56 -23.84 4.90
CA TRP A 132 -9.00 -23.39 3.63
C TRP A 132 -8.15 -24.50 3.01
N THR A 133 -8.65 -25.07 1.91
CA THR A 133 -7.92 -26.05 1.10
C THR A 133 -7.28 -25.37 -0.11
N PRO A 134 -5.94 -25.46 -0.30
CA PRO A 134 -5.32 -24.98 -1.52
C PRO A 134 -5.91 -25.77 -2.71
N GLY A 135 -6.56 -25.09 -3.65
CA GLY A 135 -7.19 -25.73 -4.82
C GLY A 135 -8.65 -26.16 -4.64
N ASN A 136 -9.40 -25.59 -3.69
CA ASN A 136 -10.85 -25.78 -3.60
C ASN A 136 -11.51 -25.49 -4.97
N PRO A 137 -12.31 -26.40 -5.56
CA PRO A 137 -12.98 -26.19 -6.85
C PRO A 137 -13.88 -24.96 -6.92
N LYS A 138 -14.23 -24.37 -5.77
CA LYS A 138 -15.01 -23.13 -5.67
C LYS A 138 -14.18 -21.86 -5.91
N GLU A 139 -12.86 -21.93 -5.74
CA GLU A 139 -11.92 -20.82 -5.90
C GLU A 139 -10.94 -21.03 -7.08
N GLY A 140 -10.77 -22.28 -7.51
CA GLY A 140 -9.95 -22.64 -8.67
C GLY A 140 -10.63 -22.38 -10.01
N CYS A 141 -9.84 -22.04 -11.03
CA CYS A 141 -10.33 -22.02 -12.41
C CYS A 141 -10.95 -23.38 -12.77
N PRO A 142 -12.16 -23.42 -13.34
CA PRO A 142 -12.74 -24.66 -13.83
C PRO A 142 -11.77 -25.33 -14.83
N GLY A 143 -11.27 -26.52 -14.50
CA GLY A 143 -10.39 -27.31 -15.37
C GLY A 143 -8.89 -27.27 -15.07
N ALA A 144 -8.46 -26.71 -13.93
CA ALA A 144 -7.09 -26.93 -13.46
C ALA A 144 -7.01 -28.30 -12.75
N GLU A 145 -6.39 -29.29 -13.41
CA GLU A 145 -6.02 -30.55 -12.74
C GLU A 145 -4.85 -30.31 -11.75
N PRO A 146 -4.77 -31.10 -10.66
CA PRO A 146 -3.73 -30.96 -9.63
C PRO A 146 -2.30 -31.19 -10.13
#